data_AF-A0A179RN86-F1
#
_entry.id   AF-A0A179RN86-F1
#
_cell.length_a   1.000
_cell.length_b   1.000
_cell.length_c   1.000
_cell.angle_alpha   90.00
_cell.angle_beta   90.00
_cell.angle_gamma   90.00
#
_symmetry.space_group_name_H-M   'P 1'
#
loop_
_entity.id
_entity.type
_entity.pdbx_description
1 polymer ?
#
loop_
_entity_poly.entity_id
_entity_poly.type
_entity_poly.pdbx_seq_one_letter_code
_entity_poly.pdbx_strand_id
1 'polypeptide(L)'
;MSQDKKPSFGFGSKIASIAPNAADAPPPPPPEAEAVAERHGFVARESEQLVRMREPVNAATSQINVRAETADLNVFLTWCKTERLSYREAFKRIAAAIRKGAI
;
A
#
# COMPACT_ATOMS: atom_id res chain seq x y z
N MET A 1 25.36 -18.83 -44.81
CA MET A 1 25.06 -17.81 -43.79
C MET A 1 23.68 -17.26 -44.11
N SER A 2 22.65 -17.84 -43.48
CA SER A 2 21.24 -17.52 -43.76
C SER A 2 20.83 -16.28 -42.94
N GLN A 3 20.25 -15.28 -43.58
CA GLN A 3 19.74 -14.09 -42.92
C GLN A 3 18.35 -14.37 -42.34
N ASP A 4 18.24 -14.37 -41.01
CA ASP A 4 16.96 -14.40 -40.29
C ASP A 4 16.23 -13.05 -40.43
N LYS A 5 15.46 -12.92 -41.50
CA LYS A 5 14.60 -11.74 -41.71
C LYS A 5 13.30 -11.93 -40.93
N LYS A 6 13.27 -11.46 -39.67
CA LYS A 6 12.05 -11.47 -38.84
C LYS A 6 10.92 -10.72 -39.57
N PRO A 7 9.72 -11.32 -39.73
CA PRO A 7 8.59 -10.63 -40.32
C PRO A 7 8.16 -9.47 -39.39
N SER A 8 8.26 -8.24 -39.89
CA SER A 8 7.82 -7.04 -39.20
C SER A 8 6.42 -6.69 -39.67
N PHE A 9 5.45 -6.69 -38.74
CA PHE A 9 4.03 -6.44 -39.03
C PHE A 9 3.69 -4.94 -39.19
N GLY A 10 4.67 -4.05 -39.35
CA GLY A 10 4.42 -2.63 -39.65
C GLY A 10 3.82 -1.79 -38.51
N PHE A 11 3.60 -2.38 -37.33
CA PHE A 11 3.03 -1.69 -36.16
C PHE A 11 4.08 -1.01 -35.26
N GLY A 12 5.37 -1.34 -35.41
CA GLY A 12 6.43 -0.90 -34.49
C GLY A 12 6.56 0.61 -34.32
N SER A 13 6.45 1.37 -35.42
CA SER A 13 6.50 2.83 -35.36
C SER A 13 5.20 3.47 -34.87
N LYS A 14 4.05 2.85 -35.16
CA LYS A 14 2.73 3.37 -34.77
C LYS A 14 2.43 3.19 -33.28
N ILE A 15 2.87 2.08 -32.69
CA ILE A 15 2.69 1.82 -31.26
C ILE A 15 3.60 2.74 -30.44
N ALA A 16 4.83 2.98 -30.91
CA ALA A 16 5.77 3.88 -30.25
C ALA A 16 5.28 5.35 -30.18
N SER A 17 4.37 5.74 -31.08
CA SER A 17 3.76 7.08 -31.09
C SER A 17 2.47 7.22 -30.27
N ILE A 18 1.95 6.13 -29.68
CA ILE A 18 0.76 6.20 -28.81
C ILE A 18 1.23 6.69 -27.44
N ALA A 19 1.23 8.00 -27.25
CA ALA A 19 1.33 8.61 -25.95
C ALA A 19 -0.10 8.82 -25.40
N PRO A 20 -0.34 8.59 -24.09
CA PRO A 20 -1.59 9.02 -23.48
C PRO A 20 -1.75 10.53 -23.72
N ASN A 21 -2.92 10.94 -24.22
CA ASN A 21 -3.23 12.35 -24.40
C ASN A 21 -3.21 13.00 -23.01
N ALA A 22 -2.14 13.74 -22.71
CA ALA A 22 -1.98 14.52 -21.49
C ALA A 22 -2.81 15.82 -21.57
N ALA A 23 -4.03 15.74 -22.10
CA ALA A 23 -5.00 16.80 -21.94
C ALA A 23 -5.24 16.92 -20.42
N ASP A 24 -5.01 18.12 -19.91
CA ASP A 24 -5.02 18.45 -18.49
C ASP A 24 -6.16 17.73 -17.77
N ALA A 25 -5.79 16.90 -16.79
CA ALA A 25 -6.77 16.39 -15.85
C ALA A 25 -7.51 17.60 -15.26
N PRO A 26 -8.85 17.58 -15.23
CA PRO A 26 -9.60 18.68 -14.64
C PRO A 26 -9.08 18.93 -13.21
N PRO A 27 -8.94 20.21 -12.80
CA PRO A 27 -8.45 20.52 -11.47
C PRO A 27 -9.32 19.80 -10.43
N PRO A 28 -8.71 19.30 -9.33
CA PRO A 28 -9.47 18.64 -8.29
C PRO A 28 -10.59 19.57 -7.79
N PRO A 29 -11.78 19.03 -7.49
CA PRO A 29 -12.88 19.85 -7.02
C PRO A 29 -12.48 20.60 -5.74
N PRO A 30 -12.97 21.83 -5.54
CA PRO A 30 -12.71 22.57 -4.32
C PRO A 30 -13.29 21.82 -3.11
N PRO A 31 -12.65 21.88 -1.93
CA PRO A 31 -13.10 21.17 -0.73
C PRO A 31 -14.51 21.56 -0.27
N GLU A 32 -15.00 22.73 -0.69
CA GLU A 32 -16.37 23.18 -0.44
C GLU A 32 -17.42 22.31 -1.17
N ALA A 33 -17.08 21.74 -2.33
CA ALA A 33 -17.96 20.88 -3.09
C ALA A 33 -18.19 19.53 -2.39
N GLU A 34 -17.18 19.02 -1.68
CA GLU A 34 -17.27 17.79 -0.89
C GLU A 34 -18.21 17.97 0.31
N ALA A 35 -18.11 19.11 1.01
CA ALA A 35 -19.00 19.42 2.13
C ALA A 35 -20.48 19.56 1.71
N VAL A 36 -20.75 20.05 0.49
CA VAL A 36 -22.10 20.10 -0.07
C VAL A 36 -22.58 18.69 -0.45
N ALA A 37 -21.72 17.88 -1.06
CA ALA A 37 -22.03 16.50 -1.44
C ALA A 37 -22.41 15.64 -0.22
N GLU A 38 -21.66 15.75 0.88
CA GLU A 38 -21.95 15.07 2.15
C GLU A 38 -23.31 15.48 2.73
N ARG A 39 -23.64 16.78 2.70
CA ARG A 39 -24.93 17.29 3.19
C ARG A 39 -26.13 16.76 2.39
N HIS A 40 -25.92 16.41 1.13
CA HIS A 40 -26.96 15.87 0.25
C HIS A 40 -26.94 14.34 0.16
N GLY A 41 -26.17 13.67 1.03
CA GLY A 41 -26.14 12.20 1.12
C GLY A 41 -25.39 11.53 -0.04
N PHE A 42 -24.58 12.27 -0.78
CA PHE A 42 -23.66 11.68 -1.74
C PHE A 42 -22.49 11.05 -1.00
N VAL A 43 -22.30 9.74 -1.18
CA VAL A 43 -21.17 8.99 -0.63
C VAL A 43 -20.21 8.70 -1.78
N ALA A 44 -18.92 9.02 -1.58
CA ALA A 44 -17.89 8.70 -2.55
C ALA A 44 -17.84 7.18 -2.79
N ARG A 45 -17.88 6.76 -4.07
CA ARG A 45 -17.72 5.34 -4.44
C ARG A 45 -16.27 4.86 -4.42
N GLU A 46 -15.33 5.79 -4.27
CA GLU A 46 -13.93 5.44 -4.15
C GLU A 46 -13.74 4.66 -2.84
N SER A 47 -13.29 3.41 -2.95
CA SER A 47 -12.89 2.62 -1.78
C SER A 47 -11.84 3.41 -1.01
N GLU A 48 -11.99 3.54 0.32
CA GLU A 48 -10.99 4.12 1.21
C GLU A 48 -9.59 3.73 0.75
N GLN A 49 -8.88 4.66 0.12
CA GLN A 49 -7.51 4.37 -0.31
C GLN A 49 -6.70 4.24 0.96
N LEU A 50 -6.18 3.03 1.17
CA LEU A 50 -5.29 2.73 2.28
C LEU A 50 -4.10 3.69 2.19
N VAL A 51 -4.07 4.70 3.06
CA VAL A 51 -2.97 5.66 3.18
C VAL A 51 -1.74 4.88 3.61
N ARG A 52 -0.98 4.40 2.62
CA ARG A 52 0.27 3.69 2.86
C ARG A 52 1.34 4.72 3.17
N MET A 53 1.48 5.04 4.44
CA MET A 53 2.71 5.60 4.98
C MET A 53 3.78 4.49 4.99
N ARG A 54 4.23 4.07 3.81
CA ARG A 54 5.34 3.11 3.68
C ARG A 54 6.64 3.89 3.65
N GLU A 55 7.19 4.11 4.84
CA GLU A 55 8.60 4.43 4.96
C GLU A 55 9.42 3.23 4.42
N PRO A 56 10.32 3.43 3.45
CA PRO A 56 11.11 2.34 2.89
C PRO A 56 12.01 1.75 3.99
N VAL A 57 11.78 0.46 4.30
CA VAL A 57 12.58 -0.25 5.30
C VAL A 57 13.93 -0.62 4.67
N ASN A 58 14.98 0.14 5.01
CA ASN A 58 16.36 -0.12 4.57
C ASN A 58 17.03 -1.36 5.19
N ALA A 59 16.34 -2.10 6.06
CA ALA A 59 16.87 -3.30 6.71
C ALA A 59 16.36 -4.58 6.03
N ALA A 60 17.22 -5.61 5.94
CA ALA A 60 16.81 -6.95 5.55
C ALA A 60 15.67 -7.42 6.48
N THR A 61 14.45 -7.43 5.95
CA THR A 61 13.24 -7.73 6.71
C THR A 61 12.68 -9.06 6.21
N SER A 62 12.54 -10.02 7.12
CA SER A 62 11.89 -11.31 6.83
C SER A 62 10.46 -11.30 7.34
N GLN A 63 9.55 -11.96 6.61
CA GLN A 63 8.16 -12.11 7.01
C GLN A 63 8.01 -13.27 7.99
N ILE A 64 7.22 -13.07 9.03
CA ILE A 64 6.78 -14.11 9.96
C ILE A 64 5.28 -14.35 9.72
N ASN A 65 4.91 -15.62 9.51
CA ASN A 65 3.51 -16.05 9.43
C ASN A 65 3.18 -16.84 10.69
N VAL A 66 2.21 -16.37 11.48
CA VAL A 66 1.80 -17.00 12.73
C VAL A 66 0.40 -17.60 12.56
N ARG A 67 0.21 -18.82 13.03
CA ARG A 67 -1.11 -19.38 13.30
C ARG A 67 -1.30 -19.40 14.82
N ALA A 68 -2.15 -18.53 15.33
CA ALA A 68 -2.48 -18.42 16.74
C ALA A 68 -4.00 -18.31 16.88
N GLU A 69 -4.51 -18.56 18.08
CA GLU A 69 -5.93 -18.33 18.36
C GLU A 69 -6.28 -16.86 18.19
N THR A 70 -7.51 -16.58 17.75
CA THR A 70 -8.00 -15.20 17.56
C THR A 70 -7.96 -14.42 18.88
N ALA A 71 -8.16 -15.10 20.02
CA ALA A 71 -8.07 -14.49 21.34
C ALA A 71 -6.67 -13.91 21.61
N ASP A 72 -5.61 -14.68 21.35
CA ASP A 72 -4.23 -14.26 21.58
C ASP A 72 -3.81 -13.12 20.64
N LEU A 73 -4.23 -13.19 19.37
CA LEU A 73 -3.98 -12.12 18.41
C LEU A 73 -4.64 -10.81 18.85
N ASN A 74 -5.87 -10.87 19.36
CA ASN A 74 -6.57 -9.68 19.84
C ASN A 74 -5.87 -9.03 21.04
N VAL A 75 -5.30 -9.83 21.95
CA VAL A 75 -4.49 -9.31 23.07
C VAL A 75 -3.28 -8.55 22.54
N PHE A 76 -2.54 -9.15 21.60
CA PHE A 76 -1.38 -8.51 20.98
C PHE A 76 -1.75 -7.21 20.24
N LEU A 77 -2.82 -7.21 19.44
CA LEU A 77 -3.27 -6.04 18.70
C LEU A 77 -3.74 -4.92 19.62
N THR A 78 -4.45 -5.26 20.71
CA THR A 78 -4.90 -4.29 21.72
C THR A 78 -3.72 -3.65 22.43
N TRP A 79 -2.70 -4.44 22.77
CA TRP A 79 -1.45 -3.93 23.33
C TRP A 79 -0.75 -2.95 22.37
N CYS A 80 -0.62 -3.31 21.08
CA CYS A 80 -0.03 -2.43 20.08
C CYS A 80 -0.80 -1.09 19.97
N LYS A 81 -2.14 -1.14 19.96
CA LYS A 81 -2.99 0.06 19.89
C LYS A 81 -2.82 0.96 21.11
N THR A 82 -2.77 0.36 22.30
CA THR A 82 -2.66 1.09 23.58
C THR A 82 -1.31 1.80 23.69
N GLU A 83 -0.24 1.10 23.32
CA GLU A 83 1.13 1.63 23.36
C GLU A 83 1.47 2.50 22.13
N ARG A 84 0.55 2.64 21.17
CA ARG A 84 0.75 3.31 19.88
C ARG A 84 1.99 2.80 19.12
N LEU A 85 2.18 1.48 19.13
CA LEU A 85 3.30 0.81 18.46
C LEU A 85 2.89 0.23 17.12
N SER A 86 3.80 0.29 16.16
CA SER A 86 3.73 -0.58 14.98
C SER A 86 3.99 -2.04 15.39
N TYR A 87 3.46 -2.99 14.61
CA TYR A 87 3.70 -4.43 14.86
C TYR A 87 5.19 -4.78 14.88
N ARG A 88 6.01 -4.09 14.08
CA ARG A 88 7.46 -4.26 14.08
C ARG A 88 8.10 -3.82 15.39
N GLU A 89 7.68 -2.69 15.94
CA GLU A 89 8.20 -2.18 17.21
C GLU A 89 7.76 -3.04 18.39
N ALA A 90 6.50 -3.47 18.38
CA ALA A 90 5.95 -4.43 19.32
C ALA A 90 6.75 -5.76 19.29
N PHE A 91 7.00 -6.30 18.09
CA PHE A 91 7.84 -7.48 17.92
C PHE A 91 9.28 -7.25 18.40
N LYS A 92 9.87 -6.09 18.13
CA LYS A 92 11.22 -5.73 18.62
C LYS A 92 11.28 -5.71 20.15
N ARG A 93 10.23 -5.21 20.83
CA ARG A 93 10.13 -5.23 22.30
C ARG A 93 10.07 -6.66 22.83
N ILE A 94 9.23 -7.51 22.24
CA ILE A 94 9.13 -8.94 22.61
C ILE A 94 10.49 -9.62 22.42
N ALA A 95 11.13 -9.46 21.26
CA ALA A 95 12.44 -10.06 21.00
C ALA A 95 13.52 -9.55 21.96
N ALA A 96 13.46 -8.29 22.38
CA ALA A 96 14.37 -7.74 23.38
C ALA A 96 14.13 -8.33 24.77
N ALA A 97 12.87 -8.56 25.15
CA ALA A 97 12.51 -9.19 26.43
C ALA A 97 12.96 -10.66 26.48
N ILE A 98 12.76 -11.42 25.40
CA ILE A 98 13.23 -12.81 25.26
C ILE A 98 14.76 -12.88 25.38
N ARG A 99 15.51 -12.00 24.70
CA ARG A 99 16.99 -11.96 24.82
C ARG A 99 17.48 -11.64 26.23
N LYS A 100 16.67 -10.95 27.02
CA LYS A 100 16.97 -10.62 28.43
C LYS A 100 16.53 -11.71 29.40
N GLY A 101 15.84 -12.76 28.94
CA GLY A 101 15.25 -13.79 29.79
C GLY A 101 14.12 -13.29 30.69
N ALA A 102 13.45 -12.19 30.29
CA ALA A 102 12.34 -11.62 31.05
C ALA A 102 10.99 -12.32 30.80
N ILE A 103 10.95 -13.18 29.78
CA ILE A 103 9.88 -14.11 29.40
C ILE A 103 10.51 -15.29 28.67
#